data_AF-D2REG3-F1
#
_entry.id   AF-D2REG3-F1
#
_cell.length_a   1.000
_cell.length_b   1.000
_cell.length_c   1.000
_cell.angle_alpha   90.00
_cell.angle_beta   90.00
_cell.angle_gamma   90.00
#
_symmetry.space_group_name_H-M   'P 1'
#
loop_
_entity.id
_entity.type
_entity.pdbx_description
1 polymer ?
#
loop_
_entity_poly.entity_id
_entity_poly.type
_entity_poly.pdbx_seq_one_letter_code
_entity_poly.pdbx_strand_id
1 'polypeptide(L)'
;MLRVLYDPDSFFRDFKGGFKVPVIIVLLSGIVGAIVSYLRFSETAREIVENFSHTLTQEQIEAIIEIARIQSIISPLIGAFVGWILLSLIIHAISALFGGKGNLSRTLQYTSFSFLPQIVLSPLNYYYWSITPTLPTLILSLATTLWQAYILVFALKHARRIETSKAIVCVAIPLAIAYAMSLIGFMLMR
;
A
#
# COMPACT_ATOMS: atom_id res chain seq x y z
N MET A 1 -2.23 -8.14 19.49
CA MET A 1 -2.06 -7.67 18.09
C MET A 1 -1.47 -6.27 18.02
N LEU A 2 -1.93 -5.30 18.80
CA LEU A 2 -1.43 -3.91 18.78
C LEU A 2 0.09 -3.75 18.93
N ARG A 3 0.76 -4.69 19.61
CA ARG A 3 2.24 -4.72 19.73
C ARG A 3 2.95 -4.58 18.39
N VAL A 4 2.38 -5.09 17.28
CA VAL A 4 2.98 -4.96 15.96
C VAL A 4 3.21 -3.50 15.53
N LEU A 5 2.41 -2.57 16.05
CA LEU A 5 2.47 -1.15 15.69
C LEU A 5 3.65 -0.42 16.32
N TYR A 6 4.17 -0.88 17.47
CA TYR A 6 5.20 -0.18 18.24
C TYR A 6 6.39 -1.07 18.67
N ASP A 7 6.23 -2.39 18.67
CA ASP A 7 7.23 -3.41 18.99
C ASP A 7 7.05 -4.62 18.05
N PRO A 8 7.23 -4.44 16.73
CA PRO A 8 7.05 -5.50 15.75
C PRO A 8 8.05 -6.65 15.93
N ASP A 9 9.26 -6.39 16.42
CA ASP A 9 10.27 -7.44 16.61
C ASP A 9 9.80 -8.52 17.58
N SER A 10 9.33 -8.10 18.76
CA SER A 10 8.85 -9.05 19.76
C SER A 10 7.52 -9.65 19.33
N PHE A 11 6.64 -8.87 18.68
CA PHE A 11 5.38 -9.39 18.14
C PHE A 11 5.61 -10.56 17.17
N PHE A 12 6.48 -10.41 16.16
CA PHE A 12 6.71 -11.44 15.15
C PHE A 12 7.47 -12.66 15.67
N ARG A 13 8.27 -12.49 16.73
CA ARG A 13 8.92 -13.57 17.47
C ARG A 13 7.91 -14.49 18.14
N ASP A 14 6.87 -13.90 18.73
CA ASP A 14 5.83 -14.63 19.48
C ASP A 14 4.67 -15.11 18.59
N PHE A 15 4.51 -14.56 17.39
CA PHE A 15 3.36 -14.81 16.53
C PHE A 15 3.33 -16.25 15.95
N LYS A 16 2.29 -17.00 16.30
CA LYS A 16 2.04 -18.38 15.83
C LYS A 16 0.73 -18.54 15.02
N GLY A 17 0.14 -17.43 14.57
CA GLY A 17 -1.13 -17.45 13.83
C GLY A 17 -1.01 -17.97 12.40
N GLY A 18 -2.15 -18.40 11.84
CA GLY A 18 -2.32 -18.72 10.41
C GLY A 18 -2.80 -17.51 9.58
N PHE A 19 -3.36 -17.78 8.39
CA PHE A 19 -3.75 -16.74 7.42
C PHE A 19 -5.02 -15.93 7.74
N LYS A 20 -5.86 -16.37 8.69
CA LYS A 20 -7.12 -15.68 9.01
C LYS A 20 -6.92 -14.20 9.32
N VAL A 21 -5.98 -13.89 10.21
CA VAL A 21 -5.68 -12.50 10.60
C VAL A 21 -5.04 -11.71 9.43
N PRO A 22 -3.98 -12.22 8.76
CA PRO A 22 -3.42 -11.60 7.56
C PRO A 22 -4.44 -11.20 6.49
N VAL A 23 -5.33 -12.12 6.11
CA VAL A 23 -6.34 -11.87 5.07
C VAL A 23 -7.33 -10.81 5.51
N ILE A 24 -7.75 -10.82 6.78
CA ILE A 24 -8.64 -9.79 7.33
C ILE A 24 -7.96 -8.40 7.28
N ILE A 25 -6.68 -8.30 7.60
CA ILE A 25 -5.95 -7.03 7.56
C ILE A 25 -5.91 -6.46 6.13
N VAL A 26 -5.55 -7.30 5.14
CA VAL A 26 -5.47 -6.88 3.73
C VAL A 26 -6.85 -6.51 3.19
N LEU A 27 -7.88 -7.30 3.52
CA LEU A 27 -9.26 -7.00 3.17
C LEU A 27 -9.72 -5.67 3.76
N LEU A 28 -9.46 -5.41 5.04
CA LEU A 28 -9.82 -4.15 5.68
C LEU A 28 -9.09 -2.96 5.03
N SER A 29 -7.82 -3.12 4.64
CA SER A 29 -7.12 -2.07 3.91
C SER A 29 -7.75 -1.78 2.54
N GLY A 30 -8.12 -2.84 1.80
CA GLY A 30 -8.85 -2.70 0.54
C GLY A 30 -10.21 -2.00 0.70
N ILE A 31 -10.96 -2.36 1.74
CA ILE A 31 -12.25 -1.72 2.07
C ILE A 31 -12.05 -0.24 2.42
N VAL A 32 -11.04 0.08 3.25
CA VAL A 32 -10.69 1.47 3.58
C VAL A 32 -10.36 2.26 2.31
N GLY A 33 -9.57 1.67 1.41
CA GLY A 33 -9.26 2.27 0.11
C GLY A 33 -10.52 2.54 -0.72
N ALA A 34 -11.41 1.54 -0.83
CA ALA A 34 -12.67 1.67 -1.56
C ALA A 34 -13.59 2.77 -0.98
N ILE A 35 -13.68 2.85 0.35
CA ILE A 35 -14.46 3.90 1.04
C ILE A 35 -13.88 5.28 0.71
N VAL A 36 -12.56 5.46 0.86
CA VAL A 36 -11.89 6.73 0.58
C VAL A 36 -12.08 7.13 -0.88
N SER A 37 -11.89 6.19 -1.82
CA SER A 37 -12.09 6.43 -3.26
C SER A 37 -13.53 6.80 -3.60
N TYR A 38 -14.52 6.11 -3.04
CA TYR A 38 -15.93 6.43 -3.24
C TYR A 38 -16.28 7.83 -2.72
N LEU A 39 -15.84 8.17 -1.51
CA LEU A 39 -16.11 9.47 -0.88
C LEU A 39 -15.47 10.66 -1.63
N ARG A 40 -14.46 10.42 -2.45
CA ARG A 40 -13.74 11.44 -3.23
C ARG A 40 -14.01 11.37 -4.73
N PHE A 41 -14.97 10.53 -5.14
CA PHE A 41 -15.26 10.33 -6.55
C PHE A 41 -15.81 11.59 -7.23
N SER A 42 -16.48 12.48 -6.47
CA SER A 42 -16.99 13.75 -7.00
C SER A 42 -15.89 14.64 -7.56
N GLU A 43 -14.72 14.67 -6.95
CA GLU A 43 -13.56 15.44 -7.38
C GLU A 43 -13.01 14.88 -8.69
N THR A 44 -12.84 13.56 -8.78
CA THR A 44 -12.42 12.88 -10.02
C THR A 44 -13.42 13.08 -11.16
N ALA A 45 -14.73 12.98 -10.88
CA ALA A 45 -15.76 13.20 -11.89
C ALA A 45 -15.72 14.63 -12.45
N ARG A 46 -15.46 15.63 -11.61
CA ARG A 46 -15.30 17.03 -12.05
C ARG A 46 -14.11 17.19 -12.99
N GLU A 47 -12.97 16.60 -12.66
CA GLU A 47 -11.77 16.65 -13.51
C GLU A 47 -11.97 15.96 -14.86
N ILE A 48 -12.73 14.86 -14.90
CA ILE A 48 -13.08 14.20 -16.17
C ILE A 48 -13.92 15.15 -17.05
N VAL A 49 -14.91 15.83 -16.47
CA VAL A 49 -15.71 16.80 -17.24
C VAL A 49 -14.82 17.94 -17.75
N GLU A 50 -14.01 18.54 -16.89
CA GLU A 50 -13.18 19.70 -17.23
C GLU A 50 -12.15 19.40 -18.32
N ASN A 51 -11.47 18.26 -18.24
CA ASN A 51 -10.41 17.91 -19.19
C ASN A 51 -10.92 17.37 -20.53
N PHE A 52 -12.14 16.81 -20.56
CA PHE A 52 -12.67 16.12 -21.74
C PHE A 52 -13.91 16.76 -22.38
N SER A 53 -14.49 17.81 -21.77
CA SER A 53 -15.68 18.51 -22.33
C SER A 53 -15.45 19.11 -23.71
N HIS A 54 -14.20 19.38 -24.09
CA HIS A 54 -13.84 19.94 -25.39
C HIS A 54 -13.60 18.90 -26.48
N THR A 55 -13.45 17.62 -26.11
CA THR A 55 -13.04 16.54 -27.02
C THR A 55 -14.08 15.43 -27.14
N LEU A 56 -14.91 15.25 -26.12
CA LEU A 56 -15.92 14.18 -26.05
C LEU A 56 -17.33 14.74 -25.97
N THR A 57 -18.29 13.96 -26.44
CA THR A 57 -19.71 14.24 -26.26
C THR A 57 -20.13 14.02 -24.81
N GLN A 58 -21.24 14.64 -24.40
CA GLN A 58 -21.80 14.50 -23.05
C GLN A 58 -22.07 13.03 -22.68
N GLU A 59 -22.64 12.26 -23.61
CA GLU A 59 -22.95 10.83 -23.40
C GLU A 59 -21.67 10.01 -23.15
N GLN A 60 -20.59 10.30 -23.88
CA GLN A 60 -19.30 9.63 -23.68
C GLN A 60 -18.69 9.96 -22.31
N ILE A 61 -18.79 11.22 -21.87
CA ILE A 61 -18.27 11.66 -20.56
C ILE A 61 -19.03 10.95 -19.43
N GLU A 62 -20.36 10.90 -19.52
CA GLU A 62 -21.20 10.22 -18.53
C GLU A 62 -20.88 8.72 -18.45
N ALA A 63 -20.69 8.05 -19.60
CA ALA A 63 -20.27 6.66 -19.65
C ALA A 63 -18.90 6.43 -18.98
N ILE A 64 -17.92 7.31 -19.23
CA ILE A 64 -16.59 7.24 -18.59
C ILE A 64 -16.71 7.42 -17.09
N ILE A 65 -17.50 8.39 -16.62
CA ILE A 65 -17.72 8.63 -15.19
C ILE A 65 -18.32 7.39 -14.54
N GLU A 66 -19.31 6.75 -15.14
CA GLU A 66 -19.94 5.58 -14.52
C GLU A 66 -18.99 4.38 -14.45
N ILE A 67 -18.20 4.14 -15.51
CA ILE A 67 -17.13 3.13 -15.49
C ILE A 67 -16.11 3.46 -14.39
N ALA A 68 -15.66 4.71 -14.32
CA ALA A 68 -14.69 5.15 -13.32
C ALA A 68 -15.23 5.00 -11.89
N ARG A 69 -16.53 5.24 -11.67
CA ARG A 69 -17.18 5.06 -10.36
C ARG A 69 -17.08 3.61 -9.91
N ILE A 70 -17.47 2.66 -10.77
CA ILE A 70 -17.38 1.23 -10.47
C ILE A 70 -15.92 0.82 -10.20
N GLN A 71 -15.00 1.26 -11.06
CA GLN A 71 -13.57 0.99 -10.90
C GLN A 71 -13.01 1.56 -9.59
N SER A 72 -13.49 2.71 -9.12
CA SER A 72 -13.02 3.35 -7.88
C SER A 72 -13.28 2.50 -6.64
N ILE A 73 -14.27 1.62 -6.68
CA ILE A 73 -14.63 0.72 -5.58
C ILE A 73 -13.91 -0.62 -5.72
N ILE A 74 -13.87 -1.18 -6.93
CA ILE A 74 -13.31 -2.53 -7.17
C ILE A 74 -11.78 -2.52 -7.15
N SER A 75 -11.15 -1.48 -7.72
CA SER A 75 -9.69 -1.44 -7.89
C SER A 75 -8.93 -1.46 -6.56
N PRO A 76 -9.32 -0.73 -5.50
CA PRO A 76 -8.61 -0.80 -4.22
C PRO A 76 -8.67 -2.19 -3.56
N LEU A 77 -9.78 -2.90 -3.70
CA LEU A 77 -9.94 -4.25 -3.15
C LEU A 77 -9.00 -5.24 -3.84
N ILE A 78 -9.03 -5.28 -5.17
CA ILE A 78 -8.15 -6.16 -5.95
C ILE A 78 -6.68 -5.74 -5.76
N GLY A 79 -6.42 -4.43 -5.83
CA GLY A 79 -5.10 -3.84 -5.69
C GLY A 79 -4.45 -4.14 -4.35
N ALA A 80 -5.20 -4.17 -3.24
CA ALA A 80 -4.68 -4.54 -1.93
C ALA A 80 -4.13 -5.97 -1.90
N PHE A 81 -4.89 -6.94 -2.43
CA PHE A 81 -4.46 -8.34 -2.49
C PHE A 81 -3.31 -8.56 -3.47
N VAL A 82 -3.42 -8.01 -4.69
CA VAL A 82 -2.38 -8.14 -5.71
C VAL A 82 -1.09 -7.48 -5.24
N GLY A 83 -1.17 -6.24 -4.75
CA GLY A 83 -0.02 -5.51 -4.22
C GLY A 83 0.65 -6.22 -3.04
N TRP A 84 -0.15 -6.75 -2.10
CA TRP A 84 0.36 -7.56 -0.99
C TRP A 84 1.13 -8.79 -1.47
N ILE A 85 0.55 -9.55 -2.41
CA ILE A 85 1.17 -10.77 -2.95
C ILE A 85 2.46 -10.42 -3.71
N LEU A 86 2.40 -9.45 -4.63
CA LEU A 86 3.55 -9.03 -5.42
C LEU A 86 4.70 -8.51 -4.55
N LEU A 87 4.42 -7.59 -3.61
CA LEU A 87 5.44 -7.09 -2.70
C LEU A 87 6.05 -8.22 -1.88
N SER A 88 5.22 -9.14 -1.37
CA SER A 88 5.69 -10.30 -0.60
C SER A 88 6.59 -11.21 -1.43
N LEU A 89 6.24 -11.46 -2.69
CA LEU A 89 7.05 -12.25 -3.62
C LEU A 89 8.39 -11.56 -3.91
N ILE A 90 8.38 -10.26 -4.17
CA ILE A 90 9.58 -9.47 -4.44
C ILE A 90 10.54 -9.52 -3.25
N ILE A 91 10.07 -9.20 -2.05
CA ILE A 91 10.96 -9.20 -0.87
C ILE A 91 11.37 -10.63 -0.48
N HIS A 92 10.53 -11.64 -0.75
CA HIS A 92 10.90 -13.04 -0.56
C HIS A 92 12.06 -13.41 -1.49
N ALA A 93 11.97 -13.06 -2.77
CA ALA A 93 13.00 -13.32 -3.77
C ALA A 93 14.30 -12.58 -3.43
N ILE A 94 14.23 -11.27 -3.14
CA ILE A 94 15.41 -10.48 -2.75
C ILE A 94 16.08 -11.07 -1.51
N SER A 95 15.30 -11.48 -0.49
CA SER A 95 15.86 -12.07 0.72
C SER A 95 16.61 -13.39 0.49
N ALA A 96 16.36 -14.11 -0.61
CA ALA A 96 17.10 -15.31 -0.97
C ALA A 96 18.57 -14.99 -1.28
N LEU A 97 18.87 -13.82 -1.86
CA LEU A 97 20.24 -13.33 -2.10
C LEU A 97 21.02 -13.12 -0.80
N PHE A 98 20.32 -12.95 0.32
CA PHE A 98 20.89 -12.75 1.65
C PHE A 98 20.84 -14.01 2.52
N GLY A 99 20.62 -15.18 1.91
CA GLY A 99 20.58 -16.47 2.61
C GLY A 99 19.29 -16.71 3.40
N GLY A 100 18.19 -16.03 3.02
CA GLY A 100 16.90 -16.15 3.70
C GLY A 100 16.37 -17.59 3.74
N LYS A 101 15.98 -18.02 4.94
CA LYS A 101 15.44 -19.36 5.25
C LYS A 101 13.98 -19.25 5.71
N GLY A 102 13.11 -20.09 5.18
CA GLY A 102 11.68 -20.07 5.49
C GLY A 102 10.83 -20.26 4.24
N ASN A 103 9.52 -20.36 4.38
CA ASN A 103 8.63 -20.53 3.24
C ASN A 103 7.93 -19.22 2.86
N LEU A 104 7.43 -19.17 1.62
CA LEU A 104 6.69 -18.02 1.10
C LEU A 104 5.41 -17.76 1.91
N SER A 105 4.74 -18.80 2.38
CA SER A 105 3.54 -18.67 3.23
C SER A 105 3.79 -17.82 4.47
N ARG A 106 4.92 -18.00 5.17
CA ARG A 106 5.28 -17.18 6.34
C ARG A 106 5.55 -15.74 5.97
N THR A 107 6.16 -15.52 4.80
CA THR A 107 6.42 -14.17 4.29
C THR A 107 5.09 -13.47 4.03
N LEU A 108 4.19 -14.07 3.25
CA LEU A 108 2.85 -13.53 3.00
C LEU A 108 2.11 -13.21 4.31
N GLN A 109 2.06 -14.15 5.26
CA GLN A 109 1.40 -13.92 6.54
C GLN A 109 1.96 -12.69 7.26
N TYR A 110 3.28 -12.56 7.35
CA TYR A 110 3.91 -11.54 8.18
C TYR A 110 3.86 -10.15 7.52
N THR A 111 3.98 -10.07 6.19
CA THR A 111 3.95 -8.81 5.45
C THR A 111 2.57 -8.15 5.49
N SER A 112 1.49 -8.91 5.63
CA SER A 112 0.14 -8.34 5.75
C SER A 112 0.00 -7.30 6.86
N PHE A 113 0.77 -7.44 7.95
CA PHE A 113 0.72 -6.52 9.09
C PHE A 113 1.25 -5.13 8.74
N SER A 114 2.03 -4.95 7.67
CA SER A 114 2.46 -3.62 7.22
C SER A 114 1.32 -2.79 6.65
N PHE A 115 0.13 -3.35 6.44
CA PHE A 115 -1.06 -2.58 6.03
C PHE A 115 -1.74 -1.88 7.22
N LEU A 116 -1.41 -2.23 8.46
CA LEU A 116 -2.03 -1.65 9.64
C LEU A 116 -1.83 -0.13 9.78
N PRO A 117 -0.63 0.44 9.55
CA PRO A 117 -0.44 1.90 9.57
C PRO A 117 -1.40 2.64 8.63
N GLN A 118 -1.64 2.13 7.43
CA GLN A 118 -2.58 2.73 6.48
C GLN A 118 -4.01 2.75 7.04
N ILE A 119 -4.45 1.64 7.63
CA ILE A 119 -5.78 1.55 8.24
C ILE A 119 -5.90 2.57 9.38
N VAL A 120 -4.90 2.61 10.27
CA VAL A 120 -4.87 3.51 11.44
C VAL A 120 -4.84 4.99 11.02
N LEU A 121 -4.04 5.33 10.00
CA LEU A 121 -3.89 6.70 9.53
C LEU A 121 -4.94 7.10 8.48
N SER A 122 -5.88 6.21 8.12
CA SER A 122 -6.85 6.49 7.05
C SER A 122 -7.73 7.72 7.28
N PRO A 123 -8.19 8.07 8.50
CA PRO A 123 -8.98 9.29 8.70
C PRO A 123 -8.15 10.56 8.43
N LEU A 124 -6.88 10.55 8.83
CA LEU A 124 -5.96 11.67 8.56
C LEU A 124 -5.64 11.77 7.06
N ASN A 125 -5.39 10.63 6.41
CA ASN A 125 -5.18 10.60 4.96
C ASN A 125 -6.41 11.12 4.21
N TYR A 126 -7.62 10.77 4.65
CA TYR A 126 -8.86 11.29 4.05
C TYR A 126 -9.00 12.81 4.26
N TYR A 127 -8.76 13.30 5.49
CA TYR A 127 -8.92 14.72 5.82
C TYR A 127 -7.96 15.60 5.01
N TYR A 128 -6.69 15.19 4.92
CA TYR A 128 -5.66 15.93 4.20
C TYR A 128 -5.54 15.56 2.72
N TRP A 129 -6.44 14.73 2.20
CA TRP A 129 -6.37 14.28 0.81
C TRP A 129 -6.35 15.47 -0.16
N SER A 130 -5.43 15.41 -1.12
CA SER A 130 -5.28 16.41 -2.18
C SER A 130 -4.72 15.75 -3.42
N ILE A 131 -5.24 16.14 -4.58
CA ILE A 131 -4.74 15.71 -5.89
C ILE A 131 -3.38 16.36 -6.15
N THR A 132 -3.21 17.61 -5.71
CA THR A 132 -1.92 18.29 -5.73
C THR A 132 -1.14 18.00 -4.44
N PRO A 133 0.14 17.61 -4.54
CA PRO A 133 0.97 17.39 -3.35
C PRO A 133 1.10 18.67 -2.51
N THR A 134 0.66 18.59 -1.26
CA THR A 134 0.84 19.63 -0.25
C THR A 134 1.81 19.17 0.84
N LEU A 135 2.39 20.11 1.61
CA LEU A 135 3.30 19.77 2.70
C LEU A 135 2.70 18.74 3.69
N PRO A 136 1.45 18.89 4.16
CA PRO A 136 0.81 17.88 5.02
C PRO A 136 0.69 16.51 4.37
N THR A 137 0.29 16.43 3.09
CA THR A 137 0.18 15.15 2.38
C THR A 137 1.51 14.44 2.22
N LEU A 138 2.59 15.18 1.98
CA LEU A 138 3.94 14.63 1.86
C LEU A 138 4.42 14.07 3.20
N ILE A 139 4.19 14.81 4.29
CA ILE A 139 4.55 14.37 5.64
C ILE A 139 3.77 13.10 6.02
N LEU A 140 2.45 13.08 5.80
CA LEU A 140 1.62 11.91 6.09
C LEU A 140 2.00 10.70 5.24
N SER A 141 2.29 10.91 3.96
CA SER A 141 2.74 9.84 3.06
C SER A 141 4.06 9.24 3.55
N LEU A 142 5.03 10.09 3.90
CA LEU A 142 6.33 9.65 4.40
C LEU A 142 6.19 8.93 5.75
N ALA A 143 5.42 9.49 6.68
CA ALA A 143 5.17 8.88 7.98
C ALA A 143 4.50 7.50 7.84
N THR A 144 3.49 7.40 6.97
CA THR A 144 2.83 6.13 6.67
C THR A 144 3.84 5.14 6.11
N THR A 145 4.58 5.49 5.04
CA THR A 145 5.53 4.57 4.39
C THR A 145 6.64 4.12 5.33
N LEU A 146 7.23 5.03 6.10
CA LEU A 146 8.29 4.68 7.06
C LEU A 146 7.77 3.73 8.14
N TRP A 147 6.53 3.91 8.60
CA TRP A 147 5.91 3.00 9.55
C TRP A 147 5.64 1.63 8.94
N GLN A 148 5.11 1.57 7.72
CA GLN A 148 4.94 0.31 6.99
C GLN A 148 6.29 -0.40 6.80
N ALA A 149 7.33 0.32 6.37
CA ALA A 149 8.67 -0.20 6.16
C ALA A 149 9.27 -0.76 7.46
N TYR A 150 9.12 -0.04 8.57
CA TYR A 150 9.56 -0.48 9.89
C TYR A 150 8.93 -1.83 10.28
N ILE A 151 7.61 -1.99 10.11
CA ILE A 151 6.93 -3.27 10.34
C ILE A 151 7.43 -4.34 9.36
N LEU A 152 7.58 -3.99 8.09
CA LEU A 152 7.98 -4.91 7.02
C LEU A 152 9.39 -5.47 7.23
N VAL A 153 10.31 -4.66 7.77
CA VAL A 153 11.67 -5.11 8.13
C VAL A 153 11.62 -6.24 9.14
N PHE A 154 10.87 -6.10 10.22
CA PHE A 154 10.76 -7.16 11.24
C PHE A 154 9.90 -8.33 10.77
N ALA A 155 8.87 -8.07 9.97
CA ALA A 155 8.10 -9.12 9.31
C ALA A 155 9.03 -10.02 8.49
N LEU A 156 9.91 -9.43 7.67
CA LEU A 156 10.83 -10.18 6.83
C LEU A 156 11.95 -10.84 7.65
N LYS A 157 12.52 -10.14 8.63
CA LYS A 157 13.53 -10.69 9.57
C LYS A 157 13.08 -12.02 10.14
N HIS A 158 11.86 -12.08 10.68
CA HIS A 158 11.33 -13.28 11.33
C HIS A 158 10.76 -14.31 10.34
N ALA A 159 10.15 -13.87 9.23
CA ALA A 159 9.64 -14.78 8.22
C ALA A 159 10.75 -15.52 7.44
N ARG A 160 11.88 -14.84 7.22
CA ARG A 160 13.02 -15.33 6.43
C ARG A 160 14.27 -15.63 7.26
N ARG A 161 14.20 -15.50 8.58
CA ARG A 161 15.29 -15.80 9.53
C ARG A 161 16.62 -15.15 9.11
N ILE A 162 16.55 -13.90 8.67
CA ILE A 162 17.70 -13.07 8.28
C ILE A 162 17.97 -12.03 9.36
N GLU A 163 19.19 -11.49 9.36
CA GLU A 163 19.57 -10.38 10.23
C GLU A 163 18.81 -9.09 9.87
N THR A 164 18.60 -8.23 10.87
CA THR A 164 17.86 -6.97 10.70
C THR A 164 18.48 -6.09 9.61
N SER A 165 19.82 -6.01 9.54
CA SER A 165 20.53 -5.22 8.51
C SER A 165 20.20 -5.69 7.09
N LYS A 166 20.17 -7.00 6.86
CA LYS A 166 19.80 -7.60 5.57
C LYS A 166 18.32 -7.37 5.24
N ALA A 167 17.45 -7.49 6.25
CA ALA A 167 16.02 -7.22 6.08
C ALA A 167 15.75 -5.75 5.70
N ILE A 168 16.48 -4.80 6.29
CA ILE A 168 16.41 -3.37 5.91
C ILE A 168 16.72 -3.20 4.43
N VAL A 169 17.81 -3.79 3.93
CA VAL A 169 18.19 -3.69 2.51
C VAL A 169 17.10 -4.31 1.60
N CYS A 170 16.59 -5.49 1.97
CA CYS A 170 15.53 -6.16 1.20
C CYS A 170 14.25 -5.33 1.06
N VAL A 171 13.91 -4.55 2.09
CA VAL A 171 12.72 -3.67 2.11
C VAL A 171 13.01 -2.34 1.43
N ALA A 172 14.21 -1.78 1.61
CA ALA A 172 14.60 -0.50 1.05
C ALA A 172 14.68 -0.53 -0.48
N ILE A 173 15.14 -1.64 -1.09
CA ILE A 173 15.25 -1.77 -2.55
C ILE A 173 13.92 -1.54 -3.28
N PRO A 174 12.83 -2.30 -3.02
CA PRO A 174 11.57 -2.08 -3.73
C PRO A 174 10.95 -0.72 -3.41
N LEU A 175 11.14 -0.19 -2.20
CA LEU A 175 10.68 1.16 -1.87
C LEU A 175 11.44 2.23 -2.68
N ALA A 176 12.77 2.14 -2.75
CA ALA A 176 13.60 3.07 -3.53
C ALA A 176 13.23 3.03 -5.01
N ILE A 177 13.01 1.83 -5.57
CA ILE A 177 12.55 1.65 -6.95
C ILE A 177 11.17 2.31 -7.15
N ALA A 178 10.20 2.05 -6.26
CA ALA A 178 8.87 2.63 -6.35
C ALA A 178 8.90 4.18 -6.33
N TYR A 179 9.68 4.78 -5.43
CA TYR A 179 9.84 6.22 -5.37
C TYR A 179 10.58 6.80 -6.58
N ALA A 180 11.63 6.13 -7.06
CA ALA A 180 12.35 6.57 -8.26
C ALA A 180 11.44 6.57 -9.49
N MET A 181 10.62 5.53 -9.67
CA MET A 181 9.64 5.47 -10.76
C MET A 181 8.59 6.58 -10.64
N SER A 182 8.10 6.85 -9.43
CA SER A 182 7.15 7.94 -9.19
C SER A 182 7.75 9.31 -9.54
N LEU A 183 9.02 9.55 -9.18
CA LEU A 183 9.71 10.80 -9.49
C LEU A 183 9.95 10.97 -10.99
N ILE A 184 10.39 9.91 -11.68
CA ILE A 184 10.57 9.92 -13.14
C ILE A 184 9.24 10.23 -13.83
N GLY A 185 8.15 9.57 -13.42
CA GLY A 185 6.82 9.83 -13.96
C GLY A 185 6.39 11.29 -13.79
N PHE A 186 6.63 11.87 -12.60
CA PHE A 186 6.35 13.28 -12.35
C PHE A 186 7.17 14.23 -13.22
N MET A 187 8.46 13.92 -13.45
CA MET A 187 9.33 14.73 -14.31
C MET A 187 8.94 14.68 -15.79
N LEU A 188 8.40 13.54 -16.26
CA LEU A 188 7.96 13.36 -17.66
C LEU A 188 6.60 14.00 -17.97
N MET A 189 5.78 14.30 -16.94
CA MET A 189 4.47 14.92 -17.09
C MET A 189 4.50 16.46 -17.03
N ARG A 190 5.67 17.05 -16.78
CA ARG A 190 5.91 18.50 -16.83
C ARG A 190 6.43 18.91 -18.19
#